data_AF-A0A3N5UX49-F1
#
_entry.id   AF-A0A3N5UX49-F1
#
_cell.length_a   1.000
_cell.length_b   1.000
_cell.length_c   1.000
_cell.angle_alpha   90.00
_cell.angle_beta   90.00
_cell.angle_gamma   90.00
#
_symmetry.space_group_name_H-M   'P 1'
#
loop_
_entity.id
_entity.type
_entity.pdbx_description
1 polymer ?
#
loop_
_entity_poly.entity_id
_entity_poly.type
_entity_poly.pdbx_seq_one_letter_code
_entity_poly.pdbx_strand_id
1 'polypeptide(L)'
;MRLNLNPVNIANQDEDLDSSIHNFLTHRTLIIASNRGPVTLRQSESGELEYQRGSGGLVTALTGVLQHAEARWIACAQTEEDKAWGRGEVPLGES
;
A
#
# COMPACT_ATOMS: atom_id res chain seq x y z
N MET A 1 39.18 11.13 -28.84
CA MET A 1 38.77 11.61 -27.51
C MET A 1 37.83 10.57 -26.91
N ARG A 2 38.30 9.75 -25.97
CA ARG A 2 37.47 8.73 -25.29
C ARG A 2 36.86 9.38 -24.05
N LEU A 3 35.53 9.45 -23.97
CA LEU A 3 34.82 9.89 -22.77
C LEU A 3 34.86 8.74 -21.76
N ASN A 4 35.56 8.96 -20.66
CA ASN A 4 35.59 8.04 -19.54
C ASN A 4 34.27 8.22 -18.78
N LEU A 5 33.25 7.43 -19.10
CA LEU A 5 32.04 7.35 -18.30
C LEU A 5 32.38 6.44 -17.12
N ASN A 6 32.50 7.02 -15.92
CA ASN A 6 32.52 6.22 -14.69
C ASN A 6 31.27 5.34 -14.70
N PRO A 7 31.39 4.02 -14.41
CA PRO A 7 30.21 3.20 -14.21
C PRO A 7 29.45 3.80 -13.03
N VAL A 8 28.26 4.34 -13.31
CA VAL A 8 27.30 4.64 -12.25
C VAL A 8 27.08 3.33 -11.51
N ASN A 9 27.45 3.30 -10.23
CA ASN A 9 27.23 2.14 -9.39
C ASN A 9 25.73 2.08 -9.06
N ILE A 10 24.97 1.37 -9.91
CA ILE A 10 23.51 1.25 -9.82
C ILE A 10 23.08 0.53 -8.53
N ALA A 11 23.96 -0.21 -7.86
CA ALA A 11 23.63 -0.99 -6.67
C ALA A 11 23.50 -0.17 -5.36
N ASN A 12 23.89 1.11 -5.35
CA ASN A 12 23.91 1.93 -4.14
C ASN A 12 22.72 2.91 -4.01
N GLN A 13 21.80 2.97 -4.98
CA GLN A 13 20.70 3.95 -4.97
C GLN A 13 19.44 3.44 -4.28
N ASP A 14 19.18 2.13 -4.30
CA ASP A 14 17.97 1.55 -3.72
C ASP A 14 18.01 1.54 -2.18
N GLU A 15 19.17 1.25 -1.56
CA GLU A 15 19.32 1.33 -0.09
C GLU A 15 19.13 2.76 0.46
N ASP A 16 19.46 3.78 -0.33
CA ASP A 16 19.32 5.20 0.05
C ASP A 16 17.85 5.65 0.00
N LEU A 17 17.08 5.13 -0.96
CA LEU A 17 15.66 5.46 -1.11
C LEU A 17 14.82 4.83 0.01
N ASP A 18 15.00 3.55 0.31
CA ASP A 18 14.27 2.85 1.38
C ASP A 18 14.55 3.49 2.74
N SER A 19 15.82 3.82 3.01
CA SER A 19 16.24 4.50 4.24
C SER A 19 15.63 5.90 4.35
N SER A 20 15.55 6.63 3.24
CA SER A 20 14.95 7.97 3.19
C SER A 20 13.43 7.93 3.39
N ILE A 21 12.73 6.98 2.76
CA ILE A 21 11.28 6.78 2.93
C ILE A 21 11.00 6.36 4.37
N HIS A 22 11.76 5.40 4.91
CA HIS A 22 11.63 4.98 6.29
C HIS A 22 11.81 6.17 7.23
N ASN A 23 12.93 6.90 7.17
CA ASN A 23 13.15 8.07 8.03
C ASN A 23 12.05 9.15 7.90
N PHE A 24 11.52 9.34 6.68
CA PHE A 24 10.40 10.25 6.47
C PHE A 24 9.11 9.76 7.13
N LEU A 25 8.83 8.46 7.12
CA LEU A 25 7.58 7.91 7.61
C LEU A 25 7.61 7.47 9.09
N THR A 26 8.74 7.02 9.64
CA THR A 26 8.87 6.45 11.00
C THR A 26 8.44 7.39 12.12
N HIS A 27 8.46 8.70 11.89
CA HIS A 27 8.03 9.70 12.88
C HIS A 27 6.71 10.39 12.52
N ARG A 28 5.94 9.83 11.58
CA ARG A 28 4.70 10.43 11.07
C ARG A 28 3.58 9.40 11.04
N THR A 29 2.37 9.86 11.34
CA THR A 29 1.17 9.04 11.09
C THR A 29 0.78 9.19 9.63
N LEU A 30 0.84 8.09 8.85
CA LEU A 30 0.37 8.08 7.48
C LEU A 30 -1.15 7.84 7.44
N ILE A 31 -1.89 8.82 6.94
CA ILE A 31 -3.33 8.70 6.67
C ILE A 31 -3.55 8.80 5.17
N ILE A 32 -4.23 7.81 4.60
CA ILE A 32 -4.62 7.79 3.19
C ILE A 32 -6.13 7.98 3.13
N ALA A 33 -6.59 8.98 2.40
CA ALA A 33 -8.02 9.22 2.16
C ALA A 33 -8.30 9.16 0.66
N SER A 34 -9.14 8.23 0.25
CA SER A 34 -9.56 8.07 -1.15
C SER A 34 -10.96 7.48 -1.22
N ASN A 35 -11.67 7.69 -2.33
CA ASN A 35 -13.04 7.18 -2.46
C ASN A 35 -13.10 5.65 -2.34
N ARG A 36 -12.09 4.93 -2.85
CA ARG A 36 -11.97 3.47 -2.77
C ARG A 36 -10.82 3.07 -1.87
N GLY A 37 -11.03 2.06 -1.03
CA GLY A 37 -10.01 1.48 -0.17
C GLY A 37 -9.09 0.51 -0.93
N PRO A 38 -8.12 -0.10 -0.23
CA PRO A 38 -7.19 -1.05 -0.83
C PRO A 38 -7.84 -2.40 -1.12
N VAL A 39 -8.97 -2.69 -0.47
CA VAL A 39 -9.78 -3.90 -0.65
C VAL A 39 -11.27 -3.53 -0.61
N THR A 40 -12.08 -4.43 -1.12
CA THR A 40 -13.53 -4.49 -0.93
C THR A 40 -13.84 -5.81 -0.21
N LEU A 41 -14.73 -5.80 0.78
CA LEU A 41 -15.15 -7.02 1.47
C LEU A 41 -16.30 -7.70 0.73
N ARG A 42 -16.27 -9.04 0.73
CA ARG A 42 -17.39 -9.90 0.34
C ARG A 42 -17.57 -11.01 1.37
N GLN A 43 -18.77 -11.54 1.44
CA GLN A 43 -19.04 -12.73 2.23
C GLN A 43 -19.01 -13.95 1.32
N SER A 44 -18.25 -14.97 1.71
CA SER A 44 -18.21 -16.27 1.03
C SER A 44 -19.48 -17.09 1.31
N GLU A 45 -19.67 -18.19 0.58
CA GLU A 45 -20.76 -19.14 0.84
C GLU A 45 -20.67 -19.79 2.24
N SER A 46 -19.48 -19.86 2.84
CA SER A 46 -19.27 -20.34 4.20
C SER A 46 -19.54 -19.28 5.28
N GLY A 47 -19.84 -18.03 4.88
CA GLY A 47 -20.08 -16.91 5.78
C GLY A 47 -18.82 -16.16 6.22
N GLU A 48 -17.65 -16.55 5.72
CA GLU A 48 -16.38 -15.89 6.00
C GLU A 48 -16.21 -14.59 5.20
N LEU A 49 -15.44 -13.64 5.74
CA LEU A 49 -15.10 -12.41 5.04
C LEU A 49 -13.92 -12.63 4.10
N GLU A 50 -14.15 -12.39 2.82
CA GLU A 50 -13.12 -12.39 1.77
C GLU A 50 -12.71 -10.96 1.43
N TYR A 51 -11.41 -10.75 1.27
CA TYR A 51 -10.82 -9.47 0.92
C TYR A 51 -10.47 -9.45 -0.56
N GLN A 52 -11.18 -8.64 -1.34
CA GLN A 52 -10.89 -8.47 -2.77
C GLN A 52 -10.03 -7.23 -2.99
N ARG A 53 -8.76 -7.42 -3.38
CA ARG A 53 -7.82 -6.31 -3.62
C ARG A 53 -8.31 -5.39 -4.74
N GLY A 54 -8.22 -4.08 -4.51
CA GLY A 54 -8.46 -3.07 -5.53
C GLY A 54 -7.36 -3.06 -6.60
N SER A 55 -7.74 -3.06 -7.87
CA SER A 55 -6.80 -3.08 -9.01
C SER A 55 -6.38 -1.70 -9.52
N GLY A 56 -6.77 -0.62 -8.83
CA GLY A 56 -6.50 0.76 -9.27
C GLY A 56 -5.05 1.21 -9.05
N GLY A 57 -4.55 2.09 -9.92
CA GLY A 57 -3.15 2.57 -9.87
C GLY A 57 -2.73 3.18 -8.52
N LEU A 58 -3.65 3.84 -7.80
CA LEU A 58 -3.40 4.34 -6.45
C LEU A 58 -3.14 3.21 -5.45
N VAL A 59 -3.97 2.17 -5.47
CA VAL A 59 -3.82 1.01 -4.57
C VAL A 59 -2.50 0.33 -4.86
N THR A 60 -2.20 0.05 -6.12
CA THR A 60 -0.94 -0.56 -6.54
C THR A 60 0.27 0.25 -6.10
N ALA A 61 0.29 1.56 -6.40
CA ALA A 61 1.41 2.43 -6.06
C ALA A 61 1.62 2.56 -4.55
N LEU A 62 0.54 2.73 -3.78
CA LEU A 62 0.63 2.90 -2.33
C LEU A 62 0.91 1.59 -1.60
N THR A 63 0.52 0.42 -2.16
CA THR A 63 0.84 -0.88 -1.53
C THR A 63 2.35 -1.01 -1.29
N GLY A 64 3.20 -0.57 -2.22
CA GLY A 64 4.66 -0.60 -2.06
C GLY A 64 5.15 0.28 -0.90
N VAL A 65 4.62 1.49 -0.77
CA VAL A 65 4.94 2.38 0.36
C VAL A 65 4.53 1.77 1.71
N LEU A 66 3.38 1.08 1.74
CA LEU A 66 2.85 0.43 2.94
C LEU A 66 3.67 -0.79 3.38
N GLN A 67 4.61 -1.28 2.58
CA GLN A 67 5.58 -2.30 3.01
C GLN A 67 6.58 -1.75 4.04
N HIS A 68 6.82 -0.43 4.03
CA HIS A 68 7.83 0.22 4.87
C HIS A 68 7.21 1.09 5.97
N ALA A 69 5.88 1.23 6.00
CA ALA A 69 5.18 2.08 6.96
C ALA A 69 3.76 1.59 7.26
N GLU A 70 3.37 1.73 8.52
CA GLU A 70 1.98 1.58 8.93
C GLU A 70 1.14 2.77 8.46
N ALA A 71 -0.09 2.52 8.00
CA ALA A 71 -1.01 3.58 7.61
C ALA A 71 -2.45 3.28 8.01
N ARG A 72 -3.22 4.35 8.19
CA ARG A 72 -4.68 4.29 8.29
C ARG A 72 -5.31 4.73 6.98
N TRP A 73 -6.02 3.82 6.34
CA TRP A 73 -6.78 4.11 5.12
C TRP A 73 -8.24 4.41 5.45
N ILE A 74 -8.73 5.57 5.02
CA ILE A 74 -10.12 6.00 5.11
C ILE A 74 -10.72 5.98 3.71
N ALA A 75 -11.80 5.22 3.53
CA ALA A 75 -12.49 5.11 2.24
C ALA A 75 -13.99 4.96 2.41
N CYS A 76 -14.73 5.18 1.32
CA CYS A 76 -16.16 4.93 1.27
C CYS A 76 -16.41 3.42 1.13
N ALA A 77 -17.38 2.90 1.89
CA ALA A 77 -17.89 1.54 1.68
C ALA A 77 -18.34 1.34 0.23
N GLN A 78 -17.92 0.23 -0.40
CA GLN A 78 -18.24 -0.14 -1.78
C GLN A 78 -19.27 -1.27 -1.84
N THR A 79 -19.44 -2.05 -0.76
CA THR A 79 -20.43 -3.13 -0.61
C THR A 79 -21.24 -3.00 0.68
N GLU A 80 -22.28 -3.82 0.86
CA GLU A 80 -23.02 -3.89 2.12
C GLU A 80 -22.16 -4.53 3.22
N GLU A 81 -21.28 -5.47 2.85
CA GLU A 81 -20.30 -6.07 3.74
C GLU A 81 -19.30 -5.02 4.26
N ASP A 82 -18.84 -4.10 3.42
CA ASP A 82 -18.01 -2.97 3.85
C ASP A 82 -18.72 -2.09 4.89
N LYS A 83 -20.02 -1.80 4.66
CA LYS A 83 -20.83 -1.00 5.60
C LYS A 83 -20.99 -1.70 6.94
N ALA A 84 -21.24 -3.02 6.92
CA ALA A 84 -21.40 -3.83 8.12
C ALA A 84 -20.08 -3.97 8.91
N TRP A 85 -18.94 -4.08 8.21
CA TRP A 85 -17.62 -4.22 8.81
C TRP A 85 -17.14 -2.92 9.48
N GLY A 86 -17.23 -1.79 8.77
CA GLY A 86 -16.92 -0.45 9.28
C GLY A 86 -15.44 -0.14 9.48
N ARG A 87 -14.68 -0.98 10.21
CA ARG A 87 -13.23 -0.85 10.38
C ARG A 87 -12.56 -2.16 10.77
N GLY A 88 -11.29 -2.29 10.44
CA GLY A 88 -10.41 -3.34 10.92
C GLY A 88 -9.05 -3.30 10.24
N GLU A 89 -8.24 -4.31 10.51
CA GLU A 89 -6.98 -4.51 9.80
C GLU A 89 -7.25 -5.21 8.48
N VAL A 90 -6.63 -4.71 7.41
CA VAL A 90 -6.70 -5.32 6.08
C VAL A 90 -5.37 -5.98 5.81
N PRO A 91 -5.33 -7.29 5.52
CA PRO A 91 -4.10 -7.93 5.09
C PRO A 91 -3.71 -7.39 3.70
N LEU A 92 -2.55 -6.74 3.64
CA LEU A 92 -1.90 -6.32 2.39
C LEU A 92 -0.72 -7.25 2.15
N GLY A 93 -0.98 -8.47 1.68
CA GLY A 93 0.02 -9.53 1.43
C GLY A 93 -0.25 -10.27 0.11
N GLU A 94 0.75 -10.99 -0.41
CA GLU A 94 0.81 -11.45 -1.81
C GLU A 94 -0.43 -12.24 -2.25
N SER A 95 -0.96 -11.83 -3.41
CA SER A 95 -2.01 -12.52 -4.17
C SER A 95 -1.64 -13.95 -4.52
#